data_AF-G0V985-F1
#
_entry.id   AF-G0V985-F1
#
_cell.length_a   1.000
_cell.length_b   1.000
_cell.length_c   1.000
_cell.angle_alpha   90.00
_cell.angle_beta   90.00
_cell.angle_gamma   90.00
#
_symmetry.space_group_name_H-M   'P 1'
#
loop_
_entity.id
_entity.type
_entity.pdbx_description
1 polymer ?
#
loop_
_entity_poly.entity_id
_entity_poly.type
_entity_poly.pdbx_seq_one_letter_code
_entity_poly.pdbx_strand_id
1 'polypeptide(L)'
;MNKDCERERLLTIMVTKEYTQEEPEQLVELYMDLKVYLGANDSSLSEANQFSLMEMLFYLSVFMSKDVKAQVLFNTLRDRFGNNSPKLQVMHATLLQINENDTAAITYLENLLKKELEYSSDTTSYVMIMKKLISIKMVHDNSKNKTVTLKQLVELTEKFPLEPELWWMLGEIYMNLKDFDRAIYCFEEILCIMPFNYVAFAQLAESLYYKAKSMSHSSKAKVELRKEIVQKSMNNALRSIELSGLYLKGWSMVAITSQELGPKHVKIALLAKRKLQEISTVSNAKDQITAKYLLEKVYA
;
A
#
# COMPACT_ATOMS: atom_id res chain seq x y z
N MET A 1 0.77 -29.57 -8.64
CA MET A 1 0.24 -28.47 -7.80
C MET A 1 -1.27 -28.53 -7.83
N ASN A 2 -1.94 -28.40 -6.69
CA ASN A 2 -3.39 -28.32 -6.64
C ASN A 2 -3.83 -27.04 -7.39
N LYS A 3 -4.52 -27.19 -8.53
CA LYS A 3 -4.93 -26.05 -9.38
C LYS A 3 -5.74 -25.03 -8.60
N ASP A 4 -6.52 -25.49 -7.63
CA ASP A 4 -7.33 -24.63 -6.77
C ASP A 4 -6.47 -23.75 -5.87
N CYS A 5 -5.42 -24.30 -5.26
CA CYS A 5 -4.51 -23.51 -4.42
C CYS A 5 -3.78 -22.43 -5.23
N GLU A 6 -3.39 -22.75 -6.46
CA GLU A 6 -2.72 -21.79 -7.34
C GLU A 6 -3.68 -20.69 -7.80
N ARG A 7 -4.93 -21.05 -8.13
CA ARG A 7 -5.98 -20.09 -8.44
C ARG A 7 -6.18 -19.11 -7.28
N GLU A 8 -6.41 -19.61 -6.08
CA GLU A 8 -6.66 -18.76 -4.91
C GLU A 8 -5.45 -17.87 -4.58
N ARG A 9 -4.23 -18.38 -4.75
CA ARG A 9 -3.00 -17.59 -4.59
C ARG A 9 -2.98 -16.40 -5.56
N LEU A 10 -3.16 -16.65 -6.86
CA LEU A 10 -3.11 -15.61 -7.89
C LEU A 10 -4.24 -14.59 -7.73
N LEU A 11 -5.44 -15.05 -7.36
CA LEU A 11 -6.58 -14.16 -7.10
C LEU A 11 -6.35 -13.30 -5.85
N THR A 12 -5.77 -13.87 -4.80
CA THR A 12 -5.42 -13.12 -3.59
C THR A 12 -4.44 -12.01 -3.95
N ILE A 13 -3.35 -12.32 -4.66
CA ILE A 13 -2.34 -11.34 -5.10
C ILE A 13 -2.97 -10.24 -5.97
N MET A 14 -3.90 -10.60 -6.85
CA MET A 14 -4.60 -9.63 -7.69
C MET A 14 -5.54 -8.71 -6.90
N VAL A 15 -6.27 -9.25 -5.92
CA VAL A 15 -7.21 -8.48 -5.07
C VAL A 15 -6.45 -7.57 -4.12
N THR A 16 -5.40 -8.07 -3.48
CA THR A 16 -4.57 -7.29 -2.53
C THR A 16 -3.59 -6.36 -3.21
N LYS A 17 -3.36 -6.53 -4.53
CA LYS A 17 -2.36 -5.79 -5.31
C LYS A 17 -0.94 -5.95 -4.76
N GLU A 18 -0.66 -7.08 -4.11
CA GLU A 18 0.63 -7.38 -3.46
C GLU A 18 1.80 -7.28 -4.44
N TYR A 19 1.59 -7.62 -5.71
CA TYR A 19 2.57 -7.49 -6.80
C TYR A 19 3.10 -6.06 -7.04
N THR A 20 2.55 -5.03 -6.38
CA THR A 20 3.08 -3.66 -6.41
C THR A 20 4.22 -3.42 -5.41
N GLN A 21 4.41 -4.33 -4.44
CA GLN A 21 5.37 -4.21 -3.33
C GLN A 21 6.40 -5.36 -3.30
N GLU A 22 6.35 -6.26 -4.29
CA GLU A 22 7.24 -7.42 -4.37
C GLU A 22 8.60 -7.06 -4.96
N GLU A 23 9.63 -7.80 -4.56
CA GLU A 23 10.97 -7.63 -5.09
C GLU A 23 11.08 -8.15 -6.54
N PRO A 24 12.05 -7.68 -7.35
CA PRO A 24 12.18 -8.07 -8.75
C PRO A 24 12.23 -9.58 -9.00
N GLU A 25 12.88 -10.35 -8.13
CA GLU A 25 12.96 -11.82 -8.25
C GLU A 25 11.57 -12.47 -8.11
N GLN A 26 10.80 -12.05 -7.12
CA GLN A 26 9.44 -12.54 -6.88
C GLN A 26 8.48 -12.14 -8.01
N LEU A 27 8.67 -10.95 -8.60
CA LEU A 27 7.91 -10.52 -9.77
C LEU A 27 8.18 -11.40 -11.00
N VAL A 28 9.43 -11.84 -11.19
CA VAL A 28 9.80 -12.75 -12.28
C VAL A 28 9.09 -14.10 -12.10
N GLU A 29 9.15 -14.67 -10.89
CA GLU A 29 8.48 -15.93 -10.56
C GLU A 29 6.96 -15.82 -10.78
N LEU A 30 6.34 -14.79 -10.18
CA LEU A 30 4.91 -14.53 -10.31
C LEU A 30 4.47 -14.35 -11.76
N TYR A 31 5.26 -13.66 -12.58
CA TYR A 31 4.99 -13.52 -14.01
C TYR A 31 4.98 -14.87 -14.73
N MET A 32 5.96 -15.74 -14.43
CA MET A 32 6.05 -17.06 -15.06
C MET A 32 4.89 -17.94 -14.64
N ASP A 33 4.58 -17.98 -13.34
CA ASP A 33 3.47 -18.75 -12.78
C ASP A 33 2.13 -18.32 -13.37
N LEU A 34 1.86 -17.02 -13.36
CA LEU A 34 0.62 -16.45 -13.92
C LEU A 34 0.46 -16.76 -15.41
N LYS A 35 1.56 -16.66 -16.18
CA LYS A 35 1.55 -16.97 -17.61
C LYS A 35 1.26 -18.45 -17.86
N VAL A 36 1.87 -19.35 -17.08
CA VAL A 36 1.63 -20.80 -17.18
C VAL A 36 0.19 -21.12 -16.79
N TYR A 37 -0.32 -20.52 -15.71
CA TYR A 37 -1.67 -20.73 -15.22
C TYR A 37 -2.73 -20.29 -16.25
N LEU A 38 -2.61 -19.07 -16.80
CA LEU A 38 -3.53 -18.59 -17.83
C LEU A 38 -3.45 -19.40 -19.14
N GLY A 39 -2.29 -20.01 -19.44
CA GLY A 39 -2.13 -20.92 -20.58
C GLY A 39 -2.75 -22.31 -20.38
N ALA A 40 -2.92 -22.75 -19.13
CA ALA A 40 -3.42 -24.08 -18.78
C ALA A 40 -4.95 -24.22 -18.82
N ASN A 41 -5.67 -23.13 -19.06
CA ASN A 41 -7.13 -23.01 -19.17
C ASN A 41 -7.91 -23.74 -18.05
N ASP A 42 -8.04 -23.08 -16.90
CA ASP A 42 -8.81 -23.59 -15.75
C ASP A 42 -10.32 -23.38 -15.95
N SER A 43 -11.08 -24.47 -16.06
CA SER A 43 -12.55 -24.44 -16.20
C SER A 43 -13.30 -23.85 -15.01
N SER A 44 -12.68 -23.84 -13.82
CA SER A 44 -13.26 -23.25 -12.60
C SER A 44 -13.01 -21.76 -12.45
N LEU A 45 -12.16 -21.17 -13.30
CA LEU A 45 -11.89 -19.74 -13.29
C LEU A 45 -13.02 -19.00 -14.00
N SER A 46 -13.72 -18.11 -13.29
CA SER A 46 -14.73 -17.26 -13.90
C SER A 46 -14.11 -16.30 -14.92
N GLU A 47 -14.90 -15.90 -15.91
CA GLU A 47 -14.44 -14.95 -16.94
C GLU A 47 -13.97 -13.61 -16.33
N ALA A 48 -14.69 -13.09 -15.33
CA ALA A 48 -14.29 -11.87 -14.62
C ALA A 48 -12.94 -12.01 -13.90
N ASN A 49 -12.70 -13.17 -13.28
CA ASN A 49 -11.42 -13.48 -12.63
C ASN A 49 -10.30 -13.65 -13.65
N GLN A 50 -10.58 -14.27 -14.80
CA GLN A 50 -9.63 -14.38 -15.90
C GLN A 50 -9.20 -13.00 -16.40
N PHE A 51 -10.12 -12.07 -16.62
CA PHE A 51 -9.76 -10.70 -17.02
C PHE A 51 -9.02 -9.93 -15.93
N SER A 52 -9.35 -10.16 -14.65
CA SER A 52 -8.60 -9.59 -13.53
C SER A 52 -7.16 -10.11 -13.50
N LEU A 53 -6.95 -11.39 -13.75
CA LEU A 53 -5.61 -11.97 -13.88
C LEU A 53 -4.87 -11.47 -15.14
N MET A 54 -5.57 -11.20 -16.24
CA MET A 54 -4.99 -10.55 -17.42
C MET A 54 -4.57 -9.09 -17.14
N GLU A 55 -5.35 -8.36 -16.35
CA GLU A 55 -4.98 -7.02 -15.84
C GLU A 55 -3.70 -7.10 -15.01
N MET A 56 -3.59 -8.07 -14.09
CA MET A 56 -2.34 -8.30 -13.35
C MET A 56 -1.16 -8.62 -14.28
N LEU A 57 -1.37 -9.52 -15.26
CA LEU A 57 -0.33 -9.88 -16.23
C LEU A 57 0.11 -8.69 -17.08
N PHE A 58 -0.78 -7.75 -17.36
CA PHE A 58 -0.43 -6.49 -18.02
C PHE A 58 0.56 -5.69 -17.16
N TYR A 59 0.24 -5.43 -15.89
CA TYR A 59 1.14 -4.67 -15.01
C TYR A 59 2.46 -5.38 -14.76
N LEU A 60 2.45 -6.70 -14.58
CA LEU A 60 3.70 -7.47 -14.48
C LEU A 60 4.53 -7.40 -15.77
N SER A 61 3.88 -7.40 -16.94
CA SER A 61 4.59 -7.22 -18.22
C SER A 61 5.26 -5.84 -18.29
N VAL A 62 4.59 -4.79 -17.79
CA VAL A 62 5.16 -3.44 -17.69
C VAL A 62 6.37 -3.42 -16.74
N PHE A 63 6.25 -3.98 -15.53
CA PHE A 63 7.36 -4.02 -14.56
C PHE A 63 8.58 -4.80 -15.06
N MET A 64 8.37 -5.78 -15.93
CA MET A 64 9.45 -6.55 -16.56
C MET A 64 9.94 -5.97 -17.89
N SER A 65 9.53 -4.75 -18.26
CA SER A 65 9.87 -4.11 -19.54
C SER A 65 9.50 -4.95 -20.78
N LYS A 66 8.38 -5.67 -20.71
CA LYS A 66 7.82 -6.48 -21.79
C LYS A 66 6.69 -5.72 -22.49
N ASP A 67 7.01 -4.55 -23.02
CA ASP A 67 6.05 -3.55 -23.48
C ASP A 67 5.17 -4.07 -24.64
N VAL A 68 5.77 -4.86 -25.55
CA VAL A 68 5.03 -5.53 -26.64
C VAL A 68 3.95 -6.46 -26.08
N LYS A 69 4.27 -7.22 -25.02
CA LYS A 69 3.30 -8.13 -24.40
C LYS A 69 2.22 -7.35 -23.66
N ALA A 70 2.59 -6.28 -22.95
CA ALA A 70 1.65 -5.38 -22.30
C ALA A 70 0.67 -4.77 -23.33
N GLN A 71 1.17 -4.30 -24.48
CA GLN A 71 0.35 -3.75 -25.55
C GLN A 71 -0.66 -4.77 -26.11
N VAL A 72 -0.23 -6.02 -26.32
CA VAL A 72 -1.13 -7.10 -26.78
C VAL A 72 -2.22 -7.39 -25.74
N LEU A 73 -1.87 -7.44 -24.46
CA LEU A 73 -2.84 -7.66 -23.38
C LEU A 73 -3.85 -6.51 -23.29
N PHE A 74 -3.36 -5.27 -23.38
CA PHE A 74 -4.21 -4.07 -23.43
C PHE A 74 -5.18 -4.11 -24.61
N ASN A 75 -4.69 -4.40 -25.83
CA ASN A 75 -5.55 -4.51 -27.01
C ASN A 75 -6.62 -5.60 -26.83
N THR A 76 -6.24 -6.76 -26.29
CA THR A 76 -7.20 -7.86 -26.03
C THR A 76 -8.30 -7.44 -25.07
N LEU A 77 -7.94 -6.76 -23.97
CA LEU A 77 -8.92 -6.27 -22.99
C LEU A 77 -9.78 -5.14 -23.57
N ARG A 78 -9.18 -4.23 -24.34
CA ARG A 78 -9.88 -3.16 -25.05
C ARG A 78 -10.88 -3.68 -26.07
N ASP A 79 -10.51 -4.69 -26.84
CA ASP A 79 -11.41 -5.28 -27.84
C ASP A 79 -12.62 -5.97 -27.18
N ARG A 80 -12.47 -6.43 -25.92
CA ARG A 80 -13.57 -6.99 -25.10
C ARG A 80 -14.44 -5.92 -24.44
N PHE A 81 -13.85 -4.88 -23.85
CA PHE A 81 -14.54 -3.93 -22.97
C PHE A 81 -14.72 -2.51 -23.53
N GLY A 82 -14.14 -2.21 -24.69
CA GLY A 82 -14.10 -0.86 -25.27
C GLY A 82 -13.14 0.08 -24.55
N ASN A 83 -13.27 1.39 -24.79
CA ASN A 83 -12.34 2.41 -24.28
C ASN A 83 -12.81 3.13 -23.00
N ASN A 84 -14.02 2.86 -22.54
CA ASN A 84 -14.66 3.66 -21.48
C ASN A 84 -14.39 3.13 -20.06
N SER A 85 -13.68 2.00 -19.93
CA SER A 85 -13.34 1.48 -18.60
C SER A 85 -12.23 2.32 -17.97
N PRO A 86 -12.38 2.78 -16.71
CA PRO A 86 -11.33 3.55 -16.03
C PRO A 86 -10.04 2.74 -15.87
N LYS A 87 -10.15 1.42 -15.71
CA LYS A 87 -8.98 0.52 -15.68
C LYS A 87 -8.22 0.54 -17.00
N LEU A 88 -8.92 0.49 -18.13
CA LEU A 88 -8.29 0.57 -19.44
C LEU A 88 -7.68 1.94 -19.71
N GLN A 89 -8.32 3.01 -19.25
CA GLN A 89 -7.76 4.36 -19.34
C GLN A 89 -6.46 4.48 -18.53
N VAL A 90 -6.40 3.89 -17.32
CA VAL A 90 -5.17 3.81 -16.52
C VAL A 90 -4.10 2.93 -17.19
N MET A 91 -4.47 1.81 -17.78
CA MET A 91 -3.55 0.96 -18.56
C MET A 91 -3.00 1.70 -19.77
N HIS A 92 -3.85 2.45 -20.50
CA HIS A 92 -3.43 3.27 -21.62
C HIS A 92 -2.46 4.37 -21.19
N ALA A 93 -2.75 5.08 -20.10
CA ALA A 93 -1.84 6.06 -19.52
C ALA A 93 -0.50 5.42 -19.12
N THR A 94 -0.52 4.18 -18.63
CA THR A 94 0.70 3.42 -18.30
C THR A 94 1.51 3.06 -19.55
N LEU A 95 0.84 2.68 -20.65
CA LEU A 95 1.50 2.45 -21.94
C LEU A 95 2.12 3.73 -22.52
N LEU A 96 1.42 4.87 -22.44
CA LEU A 96 1.97 6.16 -22.84
C LEU A 96 3.22 6.50 -22.02
N GLN A 97 3.21 6.20 -20.72
CA GLN A 97 4.33 6.47 -19.82
C GLN A 97 5.60 5.71 -20.23
N ILE A 98 5.47 4.43 -20.60
CA ILE A 98 6.62 3.59 -20.95
C ILE A 98 7.06 3.70 -22.42
N ASN A 99 6.12 3.95 -23.34
CA ASN A 99 6.42 4.02 -24.77
C ASN A 99 6.79 5.44 -25.24
N GLU A 100 6.28 6.46 -24.57
CA GLU A 100 6.52 7.86 -24.89
C GLU A 100 7.22 8.57 -23.72
N ASN A 101 6.46 9.14 -22.79
CA ASN A 101 6.97 9.85 -21.62
C ASN A 101 5.83 10.19 -20.64
N ASP A 102 6.21 10.67 -19.45
CA ASP A 102 5.28 11.12 -18.42
C ASP A 102 4.37 12.27 -18.88
N THR A 103 4.86 13.19 -19.71
CA THR A 103 4.08 14.37 -20.14
C THR A 103 2.94 13.98 -21.09
N ALA A 104 3.15 12.99 -21.98
CA ALA A 104 2.11 12.42 -22.83
C ALA A 104 1.01 11.77 -21.98
N ALA A 105 1.39 10.97 -20.97
CA ALA A 105 0.44 10.34 -20.06
C ALA A 105 -0.36 11.38 -19.24
N ILE A 106 0.31 12.40 -18.69
CA ILE A 106 -0.35 13.51 -17.97
C ILE A 106 -1.35 14.22 -18.88
N THR A 107 -0.94 14.59 -20.09
CA THR A 107 -1.78 15.30 -21.06
C THR A 107 -3.01 14.48 -21.43
N TYR A 108 -2.86 13.17 -21.62
CA TYR A 108 -3.97 12.26 -21.88
C TYR A 108 -4.98 12.26 -20.72
N LEU A 109 -4.51 12.09 -19.48
CA LEU A 109 -5.38 12.02 -18.30
C LEU A 109 -6.08 13.36 -18.00
N GLU A 110 -5.38 14.49 -18.16
CA GLU A 110 -5.99 15.82 -17.97
C GLU A 110 -7.08 16.11 -19.00
N ASN A 111 -6.84 15.74 -20.26
CA ASN A 111 -7.85 15.86 -21.31
C ASN A 111 -9.07 14.97 -21.03
N LEU A 112 -8.86 13.75 -20.53
CA LEU A 112 -9.92 12.83 -20.16
C LEU A 112 -10.79 13.39 -19.03
N LEU A 113 -10.16 13.91 -17.98
CA LEU A 113 -10.84 14.54 -16.85
C LEU A 113 -11.69 15.75 -17.30
N LYS A 114 -11.11 16.63 -18.14
CA LYS A 114 -11.80 17.83 -18.62
C LYS A 114 -12.96 17.54 -19.57
N LYS A 115 -12.80 16.58 -20.48
CA LYS A 115 -13.80 16.31 -21.53
C LYS A 115 -14.93 15.41 -21.07
N GLU A 116 -14.60 14.40 -20.27
CA GLU A 116 -15.51 13.28 -20.02
C GLU A 116 -16.00 13.23 -18.57
N LEU A 117 -15.22 13.73 -17.61
CA LEU A 117 -15.47 13.46 -16.19
C LEU A 117 -15.71 14.68 -15.32
N GLU A 118 -15.48 15.89 -15.80
CA GLU A 118 -15.72 17.13 -15.04
C GLU A 118 -17.19 17.25 -14.59
N TYR A 119 -18.12 16.74 -15.41
CA TYR A 119 -19.56 16.73 -15.13
C TYR A 119 -20.17 15.32 -15.06
N SER A 120 -19.33 14.27 -15.03
CA SER A 120 -19.81 12.89 -14.97
C SER A 120 -20.32 12.55 -13.57
N SER A 121 -21.38 11.74 -13.50
CA SER A 121 -21.84 11.12 -12.25
C SER A 121 -20.97 9.94 -11.82
N ASP A 122 -20.04 9.49 -12.67
CA ASP A 122 -19.13 8.38 -12.37
C ASP A 122 -17.95 8.85 -11.50
N THR A 123 -18.19 8.87 -10.19
CA THR A 123 -17.21 9.24 -9.18
C THR A 123 -16.06 8.24 -9.11
N THR A 124 -16.32 6.95 -9.29
CA THR A 124 -15.30 5.89 -9.22
C THR A 124 -14.26 6.05 -10.33
N SER A 125 -14.70 6.30 -11.56
CA SER A 125 -13.78 6.57 -12.68
C SER A 125 -12.98 7.84 -12.46
N TYR A 126 -13.63 8.92 -12.01
CA TYR A 126 -12.95 10.19 -11.69
C TYR A 126 -11.83 9.98 -10.67
N VAL A 127 -12.12 9.32 -9.54
CA VAL A 127 -11.14 9.08 -8.47
C VAL A 127 -9.99 8.19 -8.97
N MET A 128 -10.29 7.13 -9.73
CA MET A 128 -9.25 6.23 -10.26
C MET A 128 -8.26 6.96 -11.18
N ILE A 129 -8.78 7.81 -12.08
CA ILE A 129 -7.96 8.58 -13.02
C ILE A 129 -7.18 9.67 -12.29
N MET A 130 -7.80 10.36 -11.34
CA MET A 130 -7.10 11.36 -10.51
C MET A 130 -5.96 10.73 -9.71
N LYS A 131 -6.16 9.53 -9.12
CA LYS A 131 -5.11 8.79 -8.43
C LYS A 131 -3.93 8.48 -9.36
N LYS A 132 -4.20 8.00 -10.59
CA LYS A 132 -3.14 7.76 -11.58
C LYS A 132 -2.42 9.05 -11.97
N LEU A 133 -3.16 10.14 -12.24
CA LEU A 133 -2.57 11.44 -12.58
C LEU A 133 -1.66 11.96 -11.47
N ILE A 134 -2.12 11.95 -10.23
CA ILE A 134 -1.36 12.36 -9.05
C ILE A 134 -0.11 11.49 -8.90
N SER A 135 -0.22 10.17 -9.08
CA SER A 135 0.93 9.26 -8.98
C SER A 135 2.04 9.59 -9.99
N ILE A 136 1.68 9.93 -11.23
CA ILE A 136 2.65 10.31 -12.27
C ILE A 136 3.26 11.67 -11.94
N LYS A 137 2.43 12.66 -11.59
CA LYS A 137 2.89 14.00 -11.23
C LYS A 137 3.84 14.00 -10.03
N MET A 138 3.58 13.21 -8.99
CA MET A 138 4.46 13.13 -7.81
C MET A 138 5.89 12.64 -8.13
N VAL A 139 6.04 11.86 -9.20
CA VAL A 139 7.35 11.39 -9.69
C VAL A 139 7.96 12.39 -10.67
N HIS A 140 7.19 12.84 -11.65
CA HIS A 140 7.62 13.74 -12.73
C HIS A 140 7.98 15.15 -12.23
N ASP A 141 7.26 15.67 -11.23
CA ASP A 141 7.34 17.06 -10.82
C ASP A 141 8.61 17.39 -10.02
N ASN A 142 9.13 18.60 -10.23
CA ASN A 142 10.15 19.18 -9.36
C ASN A 142 9.57 19.51 -7.96
N SER A 143 10.43 19.86 -7.00
CA SER A 143 10.01 20.14 -5.62
C SER A 143 8.88 21.17 -5.51
N LYS A 144 8.90 22.22 -6.32
CA LYS A 144 7.86 23.25 -6.34
C LYS A 144 6.52 22.67 -6.81
N ASN A 145 6.53 21.93 -7.91
CA ASN A 145 5.32 21.33 -8.47
C ASN A 145 4.76 20.21 -7.59
N LYS A 146 5.60 19.47 -6.85
CA LYS A 146 5.13 18.49 -5.84
C LYS A 146 4.27 19.13 -4.76
N THR A 147 4.51 20.38 -4.38
CA THR A 147 3.62 21.08 -3.42
C THR A 147 2.25 21.38 -4.02
N VAL A 148 2.16 21.61 -5.33
CA VAL A 148 0.89 21.81 -6.04
C VAL A 148 0.15 20.48 -6.12
N THR A 149 0.85 19.40 -6.51
CA THR A 149 0.28 18.06 -6.58
C THR A 149 -0.18 17.55 -5.20
N LEU A 150 0.54 17.90 -4.12
CA LEU A 150 0.09 17.62 -2.76
C LEU A 150 -1.20 18.36 -2.41
N LYS A 151 -1.36 19.63 -2.82
CA LYS A 151 -2.63 20.36 -2.64
C LYS A 151 -3.77 19.69 -3.42
N GLN A 152 -3.53 19.26 -4.65
CA GLN A 152 -4.51 18.52 -5.44
C GLN A 152 -4.95 17.22 -4.75
N LEU A 153 -4.02 16.51 -4.11
CA LEU A 153 -4.35 15.31 -3.34
C LEU A 153 -5.19 15.63 -2.10
N VAL A 154 -4.91 16.73 -1.40
CA VAL A 154 -5.74 17.20 -0.27
C VAL A 154 -7.15 17.59 -0.73
N GLU A 155 -7.27 18.36 -1.81
CA GLU A 155 -8.57 18.72 -2.41
C GLU A 155 -9.35 17.45 -2.83
N LEU A 156 -8.64 16.43 -3.32
CA LEU A 156 -9.26 15.15 -3.69
C LEU A 156 -9.78 14.39 -2.46
N THR A 157 -9.07 14.42 -1.32
CA THR A 157 -9.59 13.86 -0.06
C THR A 157 -10.79 14.62 0.49
N GLU A 158 -10.86 15.94 0.31
CA GLU A 158 -12.03 16.72 0.70
C GLU A 158 -13.25 16.39 -0.18
N LYS A 159 -13.03 16.17 -1.48
CA LYS A 159 -14.09 15.79 -2.43
C LYS A 159 -14.54 14.33 -2.24
N PHE A 160 -13.62 13.44 -1.87
CA PHE A 160 -13.87 12.00 -1.69
C PHE A 160 -13.32 11.48 -0.36
N PRO A 161 -13.94 11.88 0.77
CA PRO A 161 -13.40 11.58 2.10
C PRO A 161 -13.48 10.10 2.48
N LEU A 162 -14.28 9.30 1.78
CA LEU A 162 -14.44 7.86 2.05
C LEU A 162 -13.47 6.97 1.25
N GLU A 163 -12.48 7.56 0.58
CA GLU A 163 -11.48 6.83 -0.20
C GLU A 163 -10.20 6.60 0.64
N PRO A 164 -10.02 5.41 1.24
CA PRO A 164 -8.93 5.16 2.19
C PRO A 164 -7.54 5.21 1.53
N GLU A 165 -7.44 4.89 0.23
CA GLU A 165 -6.19 4.96 -0.53
C GLU A 165 -5.65 6.39 -0.64
N LEU A 166 -6.52 7.40 -0.69
CA LEU A 166 -6.10 8.80 -0.73
C LEU A 166 -5.51 9.24 0.61
N TRP A 167 -6.17 8.88 1.70
CA TRP A 167 -5.66 9.11 3.05
C TRP A 167 -4.35 8.36 3.30
N TRP A 168 -4.22 7.12 2.81
CA TRP A 168 -2.97 6.37 2.89
C TRP A 168 -1.82 7.10 2.20
N MET A 169 -2.05 7.54 0.96
CA MET A 169 -1.05 8.28 0.17
C MET A 169 -0.62 9.57 0.87
N LEU A 170 -1.56 10.36 1.41
CA LEU A 170 -1.23 11.55 2.21
C LEU A 170 -0.45 11.20 3.47
N GLY A 171 -0.86 10.16 4.19
CA GLY A 171 -0.18 9.69 5.40
C GLY A 171 1.29 9.34 5.15
N GLU A 172 1.58 8.60 4.08
CA GLU A 172 2.95 8.26 3.68
C GLU A 172 3.76 9.49 3.28
N ILE A 173 3.17 10.42 2.52
CA ILE A 173 3.84 11.67 2.16
C ILE A 173 4.18 12.48 3.43
N TYR A 174 3.25 12.62 4.37
CA TYR A 174 3.50 13.35 5.62
C TYR A 174 4.51 12.65 6.53
N MET A 175 4.53 11.32 6.57
CA MET A 175 5.59 10.55 7.25
C MET A 175 6.96 10.86 6.66
N ASN A 176 7.08 10.87 5.33
CA ASN A 176 8.34 11.20 4.63
C ASN A 176 8.78 12.65 4.88
N LEU A 177 7.83 13.58 5.02
CA LEU A 177 8.09 14.97 5.39
C LEU A 177 8.35 15.17 6.90
N LYS A 178 8.28 14.11 7.71
CA LYS A 178 8.35 14.14 9.18
C LYS A 178 7.27 14.99 9.83
N ASP A 179 6.17 15.24 9.12
CA ASP A 179 4.98 15.86 9.68
C ASP A 179 4.09 14.78 10.29
N PHE A 180 4.49 14.36 11.50
CA PHE A 180 3.84 13.23 12.15
C PHE A 180 2.40 13.54 12.57
N ASP A 181 2.07 14.80 12.84
CA ASP A 181 0.72 15.21 13.23
C ASP A 181 -0.28 14.99 12.08
N ARG A 182 0.07 15.45 10.87
CA ARG A 182 -0.79 15.24 9.70
C ARG A 182 -0.80 13.77 9.27
N ALA A 183 0.32 13.06 9.40
CA ALA A 183 0.35 11.62 9.13
C ALA A 183 -0.59 10.84 10.06
N ILE A 184 -0.56 11.13 11.36
CA ILE A 184 -1.46 10.54 12.37
C ILE A 184 -2.91 10.76 11.98
N TYR A 185 -3.29 11.99 11.66
CA TYR A 185 -4.65 12.32 11.23
C TYR A 185 -5.09 11.47 10.02
N CYS A 186 -4.24 11.38 8.99
CA CYS A 186 -4.55 10.57 7.81
C CYS A 186 -4.79 9.08 8.15
N PHE A 187 -3.96 8.48 9.01
CA PHE A 187 -4.16 7.08 9.42
C PHE A 187 -5.37 6.89 10.33
N GLU A 188 -5.76 7.89 11.13
CA GLU A 188 -7.02 7.89 11.90
C GLU A 188 -8.24 7.92 10.97
N GLU A 189 -8.23 8.74 9.91
CA GLU A 189 -9.30 8.77 8.91
C GLU A 189 -9.48 7.41 8.21
N ILE A 190 -8.37 6.72 7.91
CA ILE A 190 -8.43 5.35 7.36
C ILE A 190 -9.13 4.39 8.33
N LEU A 191 -8.91 4.53 9.63
CA LEU A 191 -9.55 3.69 10.65
C LEU A 191 -11.03 4.05 10.86
N CYS A 192 -11.44 5.28 10.59
CA CYS A 192 -12.85 5.66 10.52
C CYS A 192 -13.57 4.97 9.34
N ILE A 193 -12.89 4.83 8.20
CA ILE A 193 -13.44 4.17 6.99
C ILE A 193 -13.35 2.64 7.09
N MET A 194 -12.23 2.12 7.59
CA MET A 194 -11.88 0.70 7.66
C MET A 194 -11.48 0.31 9.10
N PRO A 195 -12.44 0.10 10.02
CA PRO A 195 -12.16 -0.10 11.45
C PRO A 195 -11.42 -1.40 11.80
N PHE A 196 -11.29 -2.33 10.86
CA PHE A 196 -10.53 -3.57 11.01
C PHE A 196 -9.22 -3.59 10.23
N ASN A 197 -8.78 -2.45 9.71
CA ASN A 197 -7.50 -2.35 9.01
C ASN A 197 -6.33 -2.39 10.01
N TYR A 198 -5.86 -3.60 10.31
CA TYR A 198 -4.73 -3.83 11.21
C TYR A 198 -3.43 -3.19 10.71
N VAL A 199 -3.26 -3.01 9.40
CA VAL A 199 -2.10 -2.35 8.82
C VAL A 199 -2.12 -0.86 9.16
N ALA A 200 -3.27 -0.19 9.04
CA ALA A 200 -3.45 1.21 9.43
C ALA A 200 -3.20 1.44 10.93
N PHE A 201 -3.64 0.53 11.81
CA PHE A 201 -3.29 0.60 13.23
C PHE A 201 -1.78 0.56 13.48
N ALA A 202 -1.03 -0.27 12.74
CA ALA A 202 0.42 -0.30 12.86
C ALA A 202 1.11 0.93 12.26
N GLN A 203 0.59 1.50 11.17
CA GLN A 203 1.09 2.79 10.66
C GLN A 203 0.85 3.91 11.67
N LEU A 204 -0.34 4.00 12.25
CA LEU A 204 -0.65 4.96 13.30
C LEU A 204 0.28 4.79 14.51
N ALA A 205 0.52 3.55 14.93
CA ALA A 205 1.48 3.26 16.00
C ALA A 205 2.89 3.74 15.65
N GLU A 206 3.36 3.49 14.42
CA GLU A 206 4.66 3.95 13.94
C GLU A 206 4.74 5.48 13.89
N SER A 207 3.73 6.17 13.35
CA SER A 207 3.68 7.64 13.29
C SER A 207 3.74 8.26 14.68
N LEU A 208 2.97 7.72 15.64
CA LEU A 208 3.02 8.14 17.04
C LEU A 208 4.40 7.92 17.66
N TYR A 209 5.03 6.78 17.37
CA TYR A 209 6.37 6.47 17.89
C TYR A 209 7.41 7.46 17.36
N TYR A 210 7.42 7.73 16.06
CA TYR A 210 8.35 8.70 15.46
C TYR A 210 8.08 10.12 15.92
N LYS A 211 6.81 10.51 16.14
CA LYS A 211 6.46 11.77 16.80
C LYS A 211 7.08 11.86 18.19
N ALA A 212 6.95 10.83 19.00
CA ALA A 212 7.55 10.79 20.34
C ALA A 212 9.09 10.89 20.29
N LYS A 213 9.73 10.28 19.28
CA LYS A 213 11.19 10.33 19.09
C LYS A 213 11.70 11.69 18.63
N SER A 214 10.94 12.44 17.84
CA SER A 214 11.34 13.76 17.36
C SER A 214 11.25 14.86 18.43
N MET A 215 10.60 14.58 19.57
CA MET A 215 10.42 15.54 20.66
C MET A 215 11.69 15.77 21.48
N SER A 216 11.98 17.06 21.77
CA SER A 216 13.06 17.50 22.64
C SER A 216 12.88 17.06 24.11
N HIS A 217 14.01 16.78 24.79
CA HIS A 217 14.05 16.32 26.19
C HIS A 217 14.24 17.47 27.20
N SER A 218 13.94 18.70 26.81
CA SER A 218 14.31 19.92 27.56
C SER A 218 13.55 20.12 28.88
N SER A 219 12.42 19.46 29.10
CA SER A 219 11.62 19.65 30.32
C SER A 219 10.90 18.38 30.78
N LYS A 220 10.65 18.26 32.09
CA LYS A 220 9.92 17.14 32.70
C LYS A 220 8.53 16.95 32.09
N ALA A 221 7.83 18.04 31.77
CA ALA A 221 6.52 18.00 31.11
C ALA A 221 6.60 17.37 29.71
N LYS A 222 7.63 17.69 28.91
CA LYS A 222 7.85 17.07 27.59
C LYS A 222 8.20 15.59 27.69
N VAL A 223 8.96 15.20 28.72
CA VAL A 223 9.28 13.79 28.98
C VAL A 223 8.02 12.99 29.29
N GLU A 224 7.11 13.55 30.10
CA GLU A 224 5.84 12.88 30.41
C GLU A 224 4.92 12.78 29.20
N LEU A 225 4.78 13.88 28.43
CA LEU A 225 4.01 13.88 27.19
C LEU A 225 4.56 12.86 26.18
N ARG A 226 5.90 12.73 26.07
CA ARG A 226 6.52 11.71 25.23
C ARG A 226 6.10 10.30 25.66
N LYS A 227 6.13 10.00 26.96
CA LYS A 227 5.69 8.68 27.47
C LYS A 227 4.22 8.42 27.17
N GLU A 228 3.36 9.42 27.27
CA GLU A 228 1.95 9.31 26.90
C GLU A 228 1.79 8.97 25.41
N ILE A 229 2.54 9.63 24.53
CA ILE A 229 2.51 9.35 23.08
C ILE A 229 3.03 7.94 22.78
N VAL A 230 4.11 7.49 23.44
CA VAL A 230 4.60 6.10 23.30
C VAL A 230 3.56 5.10 23.81
N GLN A 231 2.84 5.42 24.87
CA GLN A 231 1.73 4.59 25.35
C GLN A 231 0.60 4.49 24.31
N LYS A 232 0.22 5.60 23.66
CA LYS A 232 -0.74 5.59 22.56
C LYS A 232 -0.25 4.77 21.37
N SER A 233 1.04 4.86 21.05
CA SER A 233 1.67 4.02 20.02
C SER A 233 1.55 2.53 20.38
N MET A 234 1.90 2.15 21.61
CA MET A 234 1.77 0.76 22.07
C MET A 234 0.32 0.26 22.00
N ASN A 235 -0.65 1.08 22.43
CA ASN A 235 -2.07 0.70 22.39
C ASN A 235 -2.54 0.42 20.94
N ASN A 236 -2.15 1.24 19.97
CA ASN A 236 -2.48 1.01 18.56
C ASN A 236 -1.76 -0.22 17.99
N ALA A 237 -0.50 -0.46 18.38
CA ALA A 237 0.22 -1.68 18.01
C ALA A 237 -0.44 -2.94 18.58
N LEU A 238 -0.91 -2.88 19.84
CA LEU A 238 -1.69 -3.95 20.47
C LEU A 238 -3.01 -4.20 19.73
N ARG A 239 -3.71 -3.15 19.30
CA ARG A 239 -4.94 -3.30 18.51
C ARG A 239 -4.67 -3.94 17.14
N SER A 240 -3.56 -3.60 16.51
CA SER A 240 -3.13 -4.19 15.24
C SER A 240 -2.94 -5.71 15.35
N ILE A 241 -2.25 -6.19 16.41
CA ILE A 241 -2.03 -7.64 16.60
C ILE A 241 -3.28 -8.39 17.11
N GLU A 242 -4.22 -7.69 17.76
CA GLU A 242 -5.50 -8.27 18.17
C GLU A 242 -6.34 -8.65 16.93
N LEU A 243 -6.26 -7.83 15.89
CA LEU A 243 -6.92 -8.08 14.61
C LEU A 243 -6.14 -9.05 13.72
N SER A 244 -4.81 -9.13 13.85
CA SER A 244 -3.96 -10.05 13.09
C SER A 244 -2.83 -10.65 13.93
N GLY A 245 -3.03 -11.91 14.35
CA GLY A 245 -2.20 -12.56 15.38
C GLY A 245 -0.74 -12.83 14.99
N LEU A 246 -0.43 -12.96 13.70
CA LEU A 246 0.93 -13.17 13.18
C LEU A 246 1.48 -11.94 12.45
N TYR A 247 0.92 -10.75 12.71
CA TYR A 247 1.36 -9.56 12.02
C TYR A 247 2.70 -9.04 12.55
N LEU A 248 3.76 -9.24 11.75
CA LEU A 248 5.13 -8.87 12.09
C LEU A 248 5.24 -7.42 12.56
N LYS A 249 4.81 -6.45 11.74
CA LYS A 249 4.97 -5.02 12.07
C LYS A 249 4.29 -4.64 13.39
N GLY A 250 3.10 -5.18 13.66
CA GLY A 250 2.40 -4.99 14.92
C GLY A 250 3.22 -5.50 16.12
N TRP A 251 3.71 -6.74 16.06
CA TRP A 251 4.54 -7.32 17.12
C TRP A 251 5.88 -6.59 17.30
N SER A 252 6.50 -6.13 16.20
CA SER A 252 7.71 -5.30 16.24
C SER A 252 7.49 -4.01 17.01
N MET A 253 6.39 -3.31 16.73
CA MET A 253 6.04 -2.08 17.44
C MET A 253 5.74 -2.33 18.91
N VAL A 254 5.03 -3.42 19.25
CA VAL A 254 4.80 -3.82 20.64
C VAL A 254 6.12 -4.09 21.37
N ALA A 255 7.06 -4.80 20.74
CA ALA A 255 8.37 -5.07 21.32
C ALA A 255 9.14 -3.78 21.63
N ILE A 256 9.24 -2.87 20.65
CA ILE A 256 9.97 -1.61 20.77
C ILE A 256 9.34 -0.69 21.83
N THR A 257 8.03 -0.47 21.75
CA THR A 257 7.32 0.47 22.64
C THR A 257 7.25 -0.04 24.08
N SER A 258 7.04 -1.34 24.30
CA SER A 258 6.98 -1.93 25.65
C SER A 258 8.32 -1.85 26.36
N GLN A 259 9.44 -2.01 25.65
CA GLN A 259 10.77 -1.80 26.23
C GLN A 259 11.02 -0.33 26.58
N GLU A 260 10.63 0.59 25.71
CA GLU A 260 10.82 2.03 25.93
C GLU A 260 10.00 2.58 27.12
N LEU A 261 8.79 2.04 27.34
CA LEU A 261 7.95 2.38 28.49
C LEU A 261 8.46 1.78 29.82
N GLY A 262 9.38 0.82 29.75
CA GLY A 262 10.09 0.27 30.89
C GLY A 262 9.33 -0.83 31.67
N PRO A 263 9.66 -1.04 32.95
CA PRO A 263 9.44 -2.31 33.65
C PRO A 263 7.97 -2.70 33.86
N LYS A 264 7.03 -1.74 33.79
CA LYS A 264 5.59 -2.04 33.91
C LYS A 264 5.07 -2.94 32.80
N HIS A 265 5.75 -2.98 31.65
CA HIS A 265 5.31 -3.71 30.46
C HIS A 265 6.16 -4.96 30.15
N VAL A 266 6.95 -5.47 31.10
CA VAL A 266 7.83 -6.63 30.91
C VAL A 266 7.08 -7.87 30.42
N LYS A 267 5.87 -8.13 30.91
CA LYS A 267 5.05 -9.26 30.46
C LYS A 267 4.68 -9.15 28.97
N ILE A 268 4.35 -7.95 28.52
CA ILE A 268 4.04 -7.66 27.12
C ILE A 268 5.30 -7.80 26.26
N ALA A 269 6.43 -7.27 26.72
CA ALA A 269 7.72 -7.41 26.04
C ALA A 269 8.14 -8.88 25.86
N LEU A 270 7.92 -9.73 26.88
CA LEU A 270 8.18 -11.17 26.80
C LEU A 270 7.23 -11.88 25.83
N LEU A 271 5.95 -11.50 25.80
CA LEU A 271 4.99 -12.04 24.84
C LEU A 271 5.37 -11.66 23.41
N ALA A 272 5.75 -10.40 23.17
CA ALA A 272 6.21 -9.94 21.87
C ALA A 272 7.46 -10.70 21.41
N LYS A 273 8.41 -10.97 22.32
CA LYS A 273 9.58 -11.82 22.01
C LYS A 273 9.16 -13.20 21.52
N ARG A 274 8.26 -13.87 22.24
CA ARG A 274 7.78 -15.22 21.87
C ARG A 274 7.06 -15.22 20.51
N LYS A 275 6.25 -14.19 20.25
CA LYS A 275 5.52 -14.06 18.99
C LYS A 275 6.42 -13.75 17.80
N LEU A 276 7.45 -12.93 17.99
CA LEU A 276 8.50 -12.73 16.97
C LEU A 276 9.28 -14.02 16.71
N GLN A 277 9.56 -14.82 17.74
CA GLN A 277 10.17 -16.15 17.56
C GLN A 277 9.27 -17.09 16.75
N GLU A 278 7.97 -17.13 17.05
CA GLU A 278 6.99 -17.89 16.26
C GLU A 278 6.98 -17.43 14.79
N ILE A 279 6.84 -16.13 14.52
CA ILE A 279 6.86 -15.54 13.18
C ILE A 279 8.16 -15.90 12.43
N SER A 280 9.30 -15.91 13.13
CA SER A 280 10.60 -16.29 12.55
C SER A 280 10.70 -17.74 12.06
N THR A 281 9.73 -18.58 12.43
CA THR A 281 9.67 -20.00 12.05
C THR A 281 8.53 -20.32 11.10
N VAL A 282 7.38 -19.64 11.23
CA VAL A 282 6.14 -20.01 10.51
C VAL A 282 5.76 -19.08 9.36
N SER A 283 6.24 -17.83 9.35
CA SER A 283 5.82 -16.85 8.32
C SER A 283 6.60 -17.00 7.00
N ASN A 284 6.33 -16.12 6.03
CA ASN A 284 7.07 -16.06 4.77
C ASN A 284 8.56 -15.70 4.99
N ALA A 285 9.40 -15.93 3.97
CA ALA A 285 10.84 -15.74 4.10
C ALA A 285 11.24 -14.32 4.52
N LYS A 286 10.57 -13.29 4.01
CA LYS A 286 10.81 -11.87 4.33
C LYS A 286 10.53 -11.58 5.81
N ASP A 287 9.40 -12.06 6.30
CA ASP A 287 9.02 -11.93 7.70
C ASP A 287 9.97 -12.70 8.61
N GLN A 288 10.42 -13.88 8.20
CA GLN A 288 11.37 -14.68 8.98
C GLN A 288 12.69 -13.94 9.18
N ILE A 289 13.24 -13.37 8.11
CA ILE A 289 14.50 -12.60 8.16
C ILE A 289 14.32 -11.37 9.06
N THR A 290 13.24 -10.64 8.88
CA THR A 290 12.99 -9.41 9.62
C THR A 290 12.73 -9.69 11.11
N ALA A 291 11.99 -10.75 11.44
CA ALA A 291 11.76 -11.18 12.81
C ALA A 291 13.06 -11.58 13.52
N LYS A 292 13.96 -12.33 12.85
CA LYS A 292 15.29 -12.66 13.39
C LYS A 292 16.12 -11.42 13.66
N TYR A 293 16.19 -10.50 12.69
CA TYR A 293 16.89 -9.23 12.85
C TYR A 293 16.37 -8.42 14.05
N LEU A 294 15.05 -8.34 14.22
CA LEU A 294 14.45 -7.63 15.35
C LEU A 294 14.72 -8.31 16.68
N LEU A 295 14.68 -9.64 16.74
CA LEU A 295 15.00 -10.38 17.95
C LEU A 295 16.43 -10.10 18.42
N GLU A 296 17.38 -10.02 17.49
CA GLU A 296 18.77 -9.66 17.76
C GLU A 296 18.91 -8.20 18.20
N LYS A 297 18.24 -7.24 17.56
CA LYS A 297 18.41 -5.82 17.88
C LYS A 297 17.70 -5.38 19.15
N VAL A 298 16.54 -5.97 19.43
CA VAL A 298 15.66 -5.54 20.52
C VAL A 298 15.95 -6.35 21.79
N TYR A 299 16.43 -7.59 21.69
CA TYR A 299 16.60 -8.48 22.86
C TYR A 299 18.00 -9.09 23.02
N ALA A 300 19.01 -8.67 22.26
CA ALA A 300 20.41 -8.94 22.60
C ALA A 300 20.87 -8.07 23.77
#